data_AF-A0A2A5BPI0-F1
#
_entry.id   AF-A0A2A5BPI0-F1
#
_cell.length_a   1.000
_cell.length_b   1.000
_cell.length_c   1.000
_cell.angle_alpha   90.00
_cell.angle_beta   90.00
_cell.angle_gamma   90.00
#
_symmetry.space_group_name_H-M   'P 1'
#
loop_
_entity.id
_entity.type
_entity.pdbx_description
1 polymer ?
#
loop_
_entity_poly.entity_id
_entity_poly.type
_entity_poly.pdbx_seq_one_letter_code
_entity_poly.pdbx_strand_id
1 'polypeptide(L)'
;TSNYNANTNEYFDATIGRITRYTAEASTNYTTVDYSSRQVLLGTDATNGFPNTHQSHGTGHLVFGTDGTLMASLGDGASYSSVDQGSASETYYQQAITDGIISSAHNVGAYRSQILNNYAGKILRINPQTGAGIPSNPYYQTSNPNSRESKIWTRGLRNPCRFTLKPGTGSHDPEDGDPGIFYVGDVGWGTREELNVVDAPGLNFGWPKYEGMTNQPGYNNSTYEPSTHELAKIDWRGGVGRGSIDGVIYNIGSSQLPGDNVSGNCSMGGTWYDGTDFPVEYQNSYFHADYGGDWIMNFTFDANDNPFMPLCYKFARFWKG
;
A
#
# COMPACT_ATOMS: atom_id res chain seq x y z
N THR A 1 25.67 3.69 -7.76
CA THR A 1 26.62 2.80 -8.48
C THR A 1 27.31 3.64 -9.53
N SER A 2 28.52 3.26 -9.96
CA SER A 2 29.32 4.03 -10.94
C SER A 2 28.67 4.19 -12.32
N ASN A 3 27.56 3.48 -12.59
CA ASN A 3 26.81 3.53 -13.84
C ASN A 3 25.46 4.26 -13.74
N TYR A 4 25.11 4.82 -12.58
CA TYR A 4 23.84 5.58 -12.45
C TYR A 4 23.98 6.93 -13.18
N ASN A 5 23.16 7.15 -14.20
CA ASN A 5 23.03 8.43 -14.89
C ASN A 5 21.60 8.96 -14.71
N ALA A 6 21.46 10.12 -14.07
CA ALA A 6 20.16 10.73 -13.80
C ALA A 6 19.41 11.19 -15.08
N ASN A 7 20.08 11.22 -16.24
CA ASN A 7 19.51 11.59 -17.53
C ASN A 7 19.15 10.37 -18.41
N THR A 8 19.45 9.15 -17.96
CA THR A 8 19.10 7.94 -18.69
C THR A 8 17.74 7.44 -18.21
N ASN A 9 16.80 7.29 -19.14
CA ASN A 9 15.57 6.56 -18.91
C ASN A 9 15.68 5.19 -19.56
N GLU A 10 15.53 4.14 -18.75
CA GLU A 10 15.33 2.78 -19.22
C GLU A 10 13.83 2.52 -19.17
N TYR A 11 13.26 2.12 -20.29
CA TYR A 11 11.85 1.77 -20.41
C TYR A 11 11.76 0.28 -20.61
N PHE A 12 10.70 -0.34 -20.09
CA PHE A 12 10.41 -1.75 -20.36
C PHE A 12 11.52 -2.69 -19.85
N ASP A 13 11.95 -2.48 -18.60
CA ASP A 13 12.97 -3.27 -17.92
C ASP A 13 12.57 -3.62 -16.48
N ALA A 14 13.19 -4.68 -15.93
CA ALA A 14 13.12 -4.96 -14.50
C ALA A 14 13.89 -3.88 -13.73
N THR A 15 13.36 -3.45 -12.59
CA THR A 15 14.00 -2.40 -11.80
C THR A 15 13.69 -2.55 -10.32
N ILE A 16 14.20 -1.60 -9.52
CA ILE A 16 13.88 -1.50 -8.10
C ILE A 16 13.30 -0.16 -7.70
N GLY A 17 12.38 -0.20 -6.74
CA GLY A 17 12.01 0.97 -5.94
C GLY A 17 13.09 1.30 -4.91
N ARG A 18 13.32 2.59 -4.69
CA ARG A 18 14.31 3.14 -3.77
C ARG A 18 13.68 4.22 -2.90
N ILE A 19 14.04 4.24 -1.61
CA ILE A 19 13.73 5.35 -0.70
C ILE A 19 15.03 6.12 -0.45
N THR A 20 15.01 7.42 -0.73
CA THR A 20 16.17 8.31 -0.58
C THR A 20 15.77 9.53 0.24
N ARG A 21 16.60 9.91 1.20
CA ARG A 21 16.48 11.14 1.98
C ARG A 21 17.45 12.19 1.44
N TYR A 22 16.99 13.43 1.43
CA TYR A 22 17.79 14.62 1.20
C TYR A 22 17.49 15.66 2.29
N THR A 23 18.37 16.65 2.42
CA THR A 23 18.23 17.77 3.35
C THR A 23 17.80 19.01 2.57
N ALA A 24 16.75 19.69 3.05
CA ALA A 24 16.36 20.98 2.51
C ALA A 24 17.34 22.08 2.97
N GLU A 25 17.66 23.03 2.10
CA GLU A 25 18.67 24.06 2.38
C GLU A 25 18.09 25.19 3.22
N ALA A 26 18.62 25.36 4.45
CA ALA A 26 18.19 26.46 5.33
C ALA A 26 18.50 27.85 4.73
N SER A 27 19.56 27.97 3.93
CA SER A 27 19.97 29.22 3.25
C SER A 27 18.95 29.72 2.24
N THR A 28 18.09 28.86 1.71
CA THR A 28 17.04 29.22 0.74
C THR A 28 15.64 29.27 1.36
N ASN A 29 15.57 29.33 2.70
CA ASN A 29 14.32 29.19 3.45
C ASN A 29 13.59 27.86 3.09
N TYR A 30 14.36 26.77 2.94
CA TYR A 30 13.87 25.41 2.64
C TYR A 30 13.13 25.27 1.30
N THR A 31 13.42 26.13 0.34
CA THR A 31 12.81 26.07 -1.01
C THR A 31 13.65 25.25 -2.01
N THR A 32 14.89 24.91 -1.66
CA THR A 32 15.80 24.06 -2.44
C THR A 32 16.29 22.87 -1.63
N VAL A 33 16.87 21.88 -2.32
CA VAL A 33 17.40 20.64 -1.75
C VAL A 33 18.90 20.57 -1.97
N ASP A 34 19.66 20.24 -0.93
CA ASP A 34 21.07 19.90 -1.06
C ASP A 34 21.20 18.48 -1.61
N TYR A 35 21.44 18.36 -2.92
CA TYR A 35 21.60 17.06 -3.57
C TYR A 35 22.84 16.28 -3.11
N SER A 36 23.83 16.95 -2.50
CA SER A 36 25.02 16.28 -1.95
C SER A 36 24.71 15.52 -0.65
N SER A 37 23.63 15.90 0.05
CA SER A 37 23.17 15.26 1.30
C SER A 37 22.47 13.90 1.11
N ARG A 38 22.47 13.37 -0.12
CA ARG A 38 21.74 12.16 -0.51
C ARG A 38 22.08 10.97 0.38
N GLN A 39 21.08 10.42 1.07
CA GLN A 39 21.18 9.15 1.80
C GLN A 39 20.14 8.15 1.27
N VAL A 40 20.58 6.95 0.89
CA VAL A 40 19.67 5.86 0.50
C VAL A 40 19.25 5.07 1.73
N LEU A 41 17.96 5.01 2.02
CA LEU A 41 17.39 4.27 3.15
C LEU A 41 16.97 2.83 2.78
N LEU A 42 16.56 2.63 1.52
CA LEU A 42 16.16 1.34 0.96
C LEU A 42 16.58 1.28 -0.50
N GLY A 43 17.08 0.15 -1.00
CA GLY A 43 17.51 0.01 -2.40
C GLY A 43 18.88 0.60 -2.70
N THR A 44 19.87 0.39 -1.83
CA THR A 44 21.28 0.78 -2.06
C THR A 44 21.84 0.21 -3.36
N ASP A 45 21.41 -0.99 -3.71
CA ASP A 45 21.73 -1.76 -4.91
C ASP A 45 20.51 -2.64 -5.30
N ALA A 46 20.61 -3.33 -6.43
CA ALA A 46 19.56 -4.18 -6.98
C ALA A 46 19.06 -5.25 -5.98
N THR A 47 19.94 -5.77 -5.12
CA THR A 47 19.64 -6.86 -4.20
C THR A 47 18.97 -6.42 -2.91
N ASN A 48 18.72 -5.13 -2.70
CA ASN A 48 18.10 -4.59 -1.48
C ASN A 48 17.00 -3.54 -1.77
N GLY A 49 16.52 -3.49 -3.02
CA GLY A 49 15.41 -2.64 -3.43
C GLY A 49 14.08 -3.36 -3.45
N PHE A 50 13.00 -2.59 -3.56
CA PHE A 50 11.67 -3.13 -3.86
C PHE A 50 11.67 -3.70 -5.29
N PRO A 51 11.43 -5.00 -5.52
CA PRO A 51 11.52 -5.56 -6.85
C PRO A 51 10.32 -5.16 -7.71
N ASN A 52 10.58 -4.63 -8.91
CA ASN A 52 9.56 -4.42 -9.92
C ASN A 52 9.92 -5.15 -11.22
N THR A 53 9.04 -6.03 -11.66
CA THR A 53 9.24 -6.89 -12.84
C THR A 53 8.36 -6.52 -14.02
N HIS A 54 7.54 -5.46 -13.88
CA HIS A 54 6.61 -5.00 -14.91
C HIS A 54 6.39 -3.47 -14.81
N GLN A 55 5.64 -2.88 -15.73
CA GLN A 55 5.52 -1.43 -15.92
C GLN A 55 4.62 -0.71 -14.88
N SER A 56 4.03 -1.43 -13.91
CA SER A 56 3.10 -0.87 -12.93
C SER A 56 3.28 -1.51 -11.55
N HIS A 57 2.44 -1.11 -10.58
CA HIS A 57 2.47 -1.54 -9.18
C HIS A 57 3.83 -1.33 -8.53
N GLY A 58 4.40 -0.15 -8.82
CA GLY A 58 5.70 0.28 -8.34
C GLY A 58 5.68 0.69 -6.86
N THR A 59 6.51 1.69 -6.55
CA THR A 59 6.44 2.40 -5.26
C THR A 59 5.13 3.17 -5.14
N GLY A 60 4.54 3.19 -3.94
CA GLY A 60 3.35 3.97 -3.64
C GLY A 60 3.68 5.29 -2.93
N HIS A 61 3.42 5.34 -1.63
CA HIS A 61 3.43 6.56 -0.83
C HIS A 61 4.37 6.47 0.38
N LEU A 62 4.75 7.62 0.93
CA LEU A 62 5.52 7.76 2.15
C LEU A 62 4.71 8.60 3.14
N VAL A 63 4.56 8.11 4.38
CA VAL A 63 3.85 8.82 5.46
C VAL A 63 4.62 8.61 6.75
N PHE A 64 4.76 9.65 7.57
CA PHE A 64 5.27 9.47 8.93
C PHE A 64 4.16 8.98 9.85
N GLY A 65 4.46 7.97 10.68
CA GLY A 65 3.61 7.60 11.80
C GLY A 65 3.66 8.65 12.91
N THR A 66 2.71 8.58 13.84
CA THR A 66 2.64 9.46 15.02
C THR A 66 3.86 9.30 15.93
N ASP A 67 4.51 8.14 15.85
CA ASP A 67 5.75 7.76 16.55
C ASP A 67 7.03 8.30 15.87
N GLY A 68 6.89 9.05 14.78
CA GLY A 68 8.01 9.59 14.01
C GLY A 68 8.74 8.58 13.13
N THR A 69 8.24 7.35 13.01
CA THR A 69 8.78 6.35 12.06
C THR A 69 8.27 6.60 10.65
N LEU A 70 9.00 6.12 9.64
CA LEU A 70 8.61 6.29 8.24
C LEU A 70 7.90 5.03 7.73
N MET A 71 6.67 5.22 7.26
CA MET A 71 5.87 4.21 6.59
C MET A 71 6.03 4.33 5.08
N ALA A 72 6.15 3.20 4.37
CA ALA A 72 6.32 3.17 2.92
C ALA A 72 5.52 2.05 2.26
N SER A 73 4.63 2.38 1.32
CA SER A 73 3.84 1.38 0.60
C SER A 73 4.48 0.97 -0.73
N LEU A 74 4.42 -0.32 -1.03
CA LEU A 74 5.04 -0.96 -2.18
C LEU A 74 4.08 -1.98 -2.79
N GLY A 75 3.81 -1.87 -4.10
CA GLY A 75 2.97 -2.83 -4.83
C GLY A 75 3.63 -4.18 -5.00
N ASP A 76 2.98 -5.12 -5.67
CA ASP A 76 3.50 -6.47 -5.91
C ASP A 76 4.58 -6.54 -7.00
N GLY A 77 4.69 -5.48 -7.82
CA GLY A 77 5.61 -5.35 -8.94
C GLY A 77 5.49 -6.49 -9.96
N ALA A 78 4.36 -7.19 -9.99
CA ALA A 78 4.08 -8.34 -10.85
C ALA A 78 3.26 -7.91 -12.09
N SER A 79 2.96 -8.85 -12.99
CA SER A 79 2.09 -8.53 -14.13
C SER A 79 0.72 -8.03 -13.67
N TYR A 80 0.26 -6.94 -14.29
CA TYR A 80 -1.14 -6.51 -14.20
C TYR A 80 -2.04 -7.14 -15.27
N SER A 81 -1.46 -7.82 -16.27
CA SER A 81 -2.17 -8.28 -17.46
C SER A 81 -2.63 -9.74 -17.39
N SER A 82 -1.94 -10.56 -16.59
CA SER A 82 -2.18 -12.01 -16.49
C SER A 82 -2.09 -12.50 -15.05
N VAL A 83 -2.44 -13.78 -14.83
CA VAL A 83 -2.11 -14.47 -13.58
C VAL A 83 -0.60 -14.72 -13.58
N ASP A 84 0.15 -13.87 -12.88
CA ASP A 84 1.60 -14.01 -12.77
C ASP A 84 1.96 -14.89 -11.56
N GLN A 85 2.15 -16.19 -11.84
CA GLN A 85 2.66 -17.15 -10.86
C GLN A 85 4.19 -17.29 -10.93
N GLY A 86 4.87 -16.36 -11.63
CA GLY A 86 6.27 -16.44 -12.02
C GLY A 86 6.41 -16.68 -13.52
N SER A 87 7.45 -16.09 -14.11
CA SER A 87 7.80 -16.26 -15.53
C SER A 87 6.73 -15.86 -16.56
N ALA A 88 5.79 -14.96 -16.21
CA ALA A 88 4.83 -14.43 -17.20
C ALA A 88 5.60 -13.76 -18.36
N SER A 89 5.26 -14.08 -19.61
CA SER A 89 6.11 -13.77 -20.77
C SER A 89 6.21 -12.28 -21.10
N GLU A 90 5.28 -11.48 -20.59
CA GLU A 90 5.26 -10.03 -20.68
C GLU A 90 6.11 -9.34 -19.59
N THR A 91 6.56 -10.08 -18.57
CA THR A 91 7.38 -9.54 -17.48
C THR A 91 8.87 -9.64 -17.77
N TYR A 92 9.65 -8.81 -17.08
CA TYR A 92 11.11 -8.81 -17.15
C TYR A 92 11.74 -9.74 -16.10
N TYR A 93 11.05 -10.83 -15.73
CA TYR A 93 11.48 -11.72 -14.65
C TYR A 93 12.90 -12.27 -14.89
N GLN A 94 13.26 -12.59 -16.13
CA GLN A 94 14.56 -13.16 -16.46
C GLN A 94 15.69 -12.14 -16.25
N GLN A 95 15.44 -10.88 -16.59
CA GLN A 95 16.36 -9.78 -16.31
C GLN A 95 16.47 -9.55 -14.80
N ALA A 96 15.34 -9.55 -14.08
CA ALA A 96 15.31 -9.38 -12.63
C ALA A 96 16.12 -10.45 -11.88
N ILE A 97 16.13 -11.70 -12.38
CA ILE A 97 16.97 -12.78 -11.83
C ILE A 97 18.45 -12.52 -12.14
N THR A 98 18.77 -12.18 -13.40
CA THR A 98 20.14 -11.91 -13.85
C THR A 98 20.79 -10.77 -13.05
N ASP A 99 20.02 -9.70 -12.78
CA ASP A 99 20.50 -8.53 -12.05
C ASP A 99 20.47 -8.69 -10.52
N GLY A 100 19.96 -9.83 -10.02
CA GLY A 100 19.83 -10.10 -8.60
C GLY A 100 18.73 -9.30 -7.89
N ILE A 101 17.82 -8.68 -8.64
CA ILE A 101 16.63 -7.98 -8.10
C ILE A 101 15.72 -8.98 -7.36
N ILE A 102 15.53 -10.16 -7.95
CA ILE A 102 14.90 -11.31 -7.32
C ILE A 102 15.79 -12.54 -7.45
N SER A 103 15.66 -13.49 -6.52
CA SER A 103 16.25 -14.82 -6.68
C SER A 103 15.36 -15.70 -7.56
N SER A 104 15.92 -16.77 -8.13
CA SER A 104 15.11 -17.77 -8.84
C SER A 104 13.98 -18.36 -7.97
N ALA A 105 14.22 -18.49 -6.66
CA ALA A 105 13.20 -18.95 -5.71
C ALA A 105 12.07 -17.93 -5.48
N HIS A 106 12.32 -16.65 -5.74
CA HIS A 106 11.33 -15.58 -5.66
C HIS A 106 10.69 -15.24 -7.02
N ASN A 107 10.98 -16.00 -8.08
CA ASN A 107 10.28 -15.91 -9.35
C ASN A 107 8.92 -16.62 -9.27
N VAL A 108 8.01 -16.02 -8.50
CA VAL A 108 6.68 -16.54 -8.20
C VAL A 108 5.60 -15.49 -8.44
N GLY A 109 5.93 -14.45 -9.21
CA GLY A 109 5.03 -13.36 -9.57
C GLY A 109 4.37 -12.69 -8.36
N ALA A 110 3.04 -12.53 -8.41
CA ALA A 110 2.29 -11.85 -7.35
C ALA A 110 2.35 -12.55 -5.99
N TYR A 111 2.71 -13.85 -5.93
CA TYR A 111 2.87 -14.56 -4.65
C TYR A 111 4.00 -14.00 -3.77
N ARG A 112 4.90 -13.17 -4.32
CA ARG A 112 5.88 -12.42 -3.51
C ARG A 112 5.21 -11.55 -2.43
N SER A 113 3.96 -11.13 -2.64
CA SER A 113 3.16 -10.41 -1.63
C SER A 113 2.99 -11.19 -0.31
N GLN A 114 3.15 -12.51 -0.33
CA GLN A 114 3.04 -13.37 0.86
C GLN A 114 4.40 -13.74 1.49
N ILE A 115 5.52 -13.52 0.79
CA ILE A 115 6.87 -13.84 1.27
C ILE A 115 7.41 -12.72 2.15
N LEU A 116 7.92 -13.05 3.35
CA LEU A 116 8.48 -12.08 4.31
C LEU A 116 9.91 -11.63 3.92
N ASN A 117 10.71 -12.48 3.29
CA ASN A 117 12.00 -12.08 2.72
C ASN A 117 11.85 -11.39 1.36
N ASN A 118 10.84 -10.53 1.19
CA ASN A 118 10.57 -9.78 -0.03
C ASN A 118 9.79 -8.49 0.30
N TYR A 119 10.02 -7.43 -0.46
CA TYR A 119 9.34 -6.14 -0.27
C TYR A 119 8.08 -5.95 -1.13
N ALA A 120 7.77 -6.87 -2.03
CA ALA A 120 6.58 -6.80 -2.88
C ALA A 120 5.29 -6.95 -2.08
N GLY A 121 4.31 -6.09 -2.35
CA GLY A 121 2.96 -6.10 -1.75
C GLY A 121 2.97 -5.84 -0.25
N LYS A 122 3.72 -4.82 0.17
CA LYS A 122 3.99 -4.52 1.59
C LYS A 122 3.72 -3.05 1.92
N ILE A 123 3.47 -2.81 3.20
CA ILE A 123 3.81 -1.54 3.84
C ILE A 123 4.98 -1.81 4.78
N LEU A 124 6.02 -1.01 4.65
CA LEU A 124 7.20 -1.05 5.51
C LEU A 124 7.10 0.02 6.60
N ARG A 125 7.66 -0.27 7.78
CA ARG A 125 7.91 0.69 8.86
C ARG A 125 9.39 0.72 9.16
N ILE A 126 10.05 1.84 8.91
CA ILE A 126 11.50 1.98 8.99
C ILE A 126 11.91 3.22 9.78
N ASN A 127 13.11 3.16 10.34
CA ASN A 127 13.77 4.32 10.93
C ASN A 127 14.10 5.34 9.82
N PRO A 128 13.62 6.59 9.90
CA PRO A 128 13.83 7.58 8.84
C PRO A 128 15.28 8.08 8.73
N GLN A 129 16.09 7.88 9.78
CA GLN A 129 17.49 8.28 9.81
C GLN A 129 18.39 7.22 9.18
N THR A 130 18.11 5.93 9.40
CA THR A 130 19.00 4.82 9.03
C THR A 130 18.44 3.89 7.96
N GLY A 131 17.11 3.84 7.82
CA GLY A 131 16.39 2.89 6.98
C GLY A 131 16.22 1.50 7.61
N ALA A 132 16.74 1.24 8.81
CA ALA A 132 16.58 -0.04 9.51
C ALA A 132 15.11 -0.27 9.93
N GLY A 133 14.75 -1.54 10.16
CA GLY A 133 13.49 -1.88 10.81
C GLY A 133 13.43 -1.37 12.25
N ILE A 134 12.21 -1.19 12.77
CA ILE A 134 11.97 -0.80 14.16
C ILE A 134 11.80 -2.05 15.03
N PRO A 135 12.35 -2.14 16.26
CA PRO A 135 12.23 -3.32 17.11
C PRO A 135 10.80 -3.82 17.34
N SER A 136 9.83 -2.91 17.40
CA SER A 136 8.40 -3.22 17.57
C SER A 136 7.69 -3.67 16.27
N ASN A 137 8.42 -3.85 15.16
CA ASN A 137 7.84 -4.44 13.96
C ASN A 137 7.53 -5.93 14.16
N PRO A 138 6.45 -6.45 13.53
CA PRO A 138 5.95 -7.82 13.76
C PRO A 138 6.93 -8.95 13.41
N TYR A 139 7.88 -8.68 12.51
CA TYR A 139 8.83 -9.70 12.01
C TYR A 139 10.29 -9.32 12.27
N TYR A 140 10.51 -8.41 13.23
CA TYR A 140 11.83 -7.89 13.57
C TYR A 140 12.82 -9.00 13.96
N GLN A 141 14.04 -8.90 13.41
CA GLN A 141 15.15 -9.79 13.70
C GLN A 141 16.23 -9.00 14.42
N THR A 142 16.36 -9.19 15.74
CA THR A 142 17.36 -8.49 16.56
C THR A 142 18.78 -8.63 16.03
N SER A 143 19.11 -9.78 15.44
CA SER A 143 20.41 -10.05 14.83
C SER A 143 20.64 -9.36 13.49
N ASN A 144 19.57 -8.92 12.80
CA ASN A 144 19.66 -8.22 11.52
C ASN A 144 18.51 -7.22 11.32
N PRO A 145 18.59 -6.03 11.92
CA PRO A 145 17.58 -4.97 11.76
C PRO A 145 17.42 -4.48 10.31
N ASN A 146 18.39 -4.79 9.44
CA ASN A 146 18.36 -4.44 8.02
C ASN A 146 17.81 -5.56 7.13
N SER A 147 17.44 -6.71 7.68
CA SER A 147 16.71 -7.75 6.96
C SER A 147 15.39 -7.22 6.40
N ARG A 148 14.86 -7.86 5.35
CA ARG A 148 13.62 -7.42 4.72
C ARG A 148 12.45 -7.57 5.69
N GLU A 149 12.43 -8.68 6.39
CA GLU A 149 11.50 -9.06 7.43
C GLU A 149 11.40 -7.98 8.50
N SER A 150 12.55 -7.47 8.96
CA SER A 150 12.58 -6.47 10.03
C SER A 150 11.91 -5.15 9.67
N LYS A 151 11.72 -4.87 8.38
CA LYS A 151 11.11 -3.62 7.90
C LYS A 151 9.62 -3.76 7.63
N ILE A 152 9.07 -4.99 7.57
CA ILE A 152 7.68 -5.21 7.18
C ILE A 152 6.74 -4.87 8.33
N TRP A 153 5.74 -4.04 8.02
CA TRP A 153 4.60 -3.74 8.90
C TRP A 153 3.34 -4.51 8.48
N THR A 154 3.04 -4.50 7.19
CA THR A 154 1.83 -5.09 6.58
C THR A 154 2.20 -5.84 5.31
N ARG A 155 1.43 -6.87 4.95
CA ARG A 155 1.62 -7.63 3.70
C ARG A 155 0.30 -7.99 3.01
N GLY A 156 0.42 -8.64 1.86
CA GLY A 156 -0.73 -9.14 1.10
C GLY A 156 -1.49 -8.04 0.38
N LEU A 157 -0.79 -7.01 -0.09
CA LEU A 157 -1.34 -5.92 -0.89
C LEU A 157 -0.96 -6.10 -2.37
N ARG A 158 -1.73 -5.51 -3.28
CA ARG A 158 -1.47 -5.55 -4.73
C ARG A 158 -0.79 -4.29 -5.24
N ASN A 159 -1.46 -3.16 -5.14
CA ASN A 159 -1.01 -1.86 -5.58
C ASN A 159 -1.52 -0.75 -4.62
N PRO A 160 -0.96 -0.67 -3.40
CA PRO A 160 -1.30 0.30 -2.39
C PRO A 160 -0.66 1.68 -2.70
N CYS A 161 -1.10 2.32 -3.79
CA CYS A 161 -0.43 3.50 -4.34
C CYS A 161 -0.51 4.74 -3.43
N ARG A 162 -1.51 4.81 -2.55
CA ARG A 162 -1.65 5.86 -1.53
C ARG A 162 -2.28 5.33 -0.26
N PHE A 163 -1.78 5.83 0.86
CA PHE A 163 -2.38 5.63 2.17
C PHE A 163 -2.18 6.88 3.03
N THR A 164 -2.99 7.02 4.07
CA THR A 164 -3.03 8.22 4.93
C THR A 164 -3.21 7.83 6.39
N LEU A 165 -2.45 8.48 7.28
CA LEU A 165 -2.61 8.39 8.72
C LEU A 165 -3.95 9.02 9.15
N LYS A 166 -4.73 8.33 9.97
CA LYS A 166 -5.90 8.87 10.65
C LYS A 166 -5.44 9.86 11.72
N PRO A 167 -5.86 11.14 11.67
CA PRO A 167 -5.48 12.13 12.66
C PRO A 167 -5.81 11.69 14.09
N GLY A 168 -4.92 12.00 15.03
CA GLY A 168 -5.12 11.73 16.46
C GLY A 168 -5.00 10.25 16.87
N THR A 169 -4.46 9.38 16.03
CA THR A 169 -4.21 7.96 16.35
C THR A 169 -2.71 7.70 16.52
N GLY A 170 -2.36 6.64 17.26
CA GLY A 170 -0.97 6.23 17.46
C GLY A 170 -0.32 6.73 18.74
N SER A 171 0.77 6.09 19.12
CA SER A 171 1.70 6.53 20.16
C SER A 171 2.77 7.46 19.57
N HIS A 172 3.38 8.26 20.45
CA HIS A 172 4.59 9.03 20.14
C HIS A 172 5.89 8.27 20.42
N ASP A 173 5.81 7.08 21.02
CA ASP A 173 6.96 6.21 21.26
C ASP A 173 6.99 5.07 20.22
N PRO A 174 8.04 4.96 19.39
CA PRO A 174 8.16 3.86 18.44
C PRO A 174 8.22 2.47 19.11
N GLU A 175 8.64 2.36 20.36
CA GLU A 175 8.71 1.07 21.06
C GLU A 175 7.34 0.48 21.38
N ASP A 176 6.28 1.31 21.45
CA ASP A 176 4.91 0.85 21.71
C ASP A 176 4.31 0.03 20.56
N GLY A 177 4.90 0.14 19.35
CA GLY A 177 4.39 -0.56 18.17
C GLY A 177 3.02 -0.05 17.72
N ASP A 178 2.74 1.25 17.93
CA ASP A 178 1.51 1.90 17.51
C ASP A 178 1.82 3.18 16.70
N PRO A 179 2.23 3.05 15.42
CA PRO A 179 2.49 4.20 14.55
C PRO A 179 1.24 5.01 14.17
N GLY A 180 0.05 4.57 14.62
CA GLY A 180 -1.24 5.10 14.21
C GLY A 180 -1.95 4.23 13.18
N ILE A 181 -3.19 4.61 12.88
CA ILE A 181 -4.10 3.87 12.01
C ILE A 181 -4.02 4.44 10.60
N PHE A 182 -3.82 3.58 9.60
CA PHE A 182 -3.66 4.00 8.21
C PHE A 182 -4.79 3.50 7.31
N TYR A 183 -5.31 4.39 6.47
CA TYR A 183 -6.31 4.08 5.46
C TYR A 183 -5.64 3.97 4.10
N VAL A 184 -5.75 2.79 3.49
CA VAL A 184 -4.96 2.37 2.32
C VAL A 184 -5.91 2.11 1.15
N GLY A 185 -5.73 2.84 0.05
CA GLY A 185 -6.35 2.45 -1.22
C GLY A 185 -5.49 1.40 -1.90
N ASP A 186 -6.05 0.24 -2.21
CA ASP A 186 -5.36 -0.84 -2.91
C ASP A 186 -6.10 -1.17 -4.22
N VAL A 187 -5.38 -1.01 -5.34
CA VAL A 187 -5.96 -1.25 -6.67
C VAL A 187 -5.97 -2.74 -6.97
N GLY A 188 -7.17 -3.26 -7.22
CA GLY A 188 -7.43 -4.65 -7.59
C GLY A 188 -6.92 -5.06 -8.96
N TRP A 189 -6.89 -6.35 -9.22
CA TRP A 189 -6.60 -6.88 -10.55
C TRP A 189 -7.81 -6.83 -11.48
N GLY A 190 -8.89 -7.49 -11.06
CA GLY A 190 -10.02 -7.80 -11.93
C GLY A 190 -11.35 -7.78 -11.20
N THR A 191 -11.38 -8.23 -9.95
CA THR A 191 -12.63 -8.52 -9.25
C THR A 191 -13.00 -7.48 -8.21
N ARG A 192 -12.03 -6.85 -7.52
CA ARG A 192 -12.31 -5.92 -6.41
C ARG A 192 -11.23 -4.85 -6.25
N GLU A 193 -11.66 -3.61 -6.17
CA GLU A 193 -10.93 -2.50 -5.56
C GLU A 193 -11.15 -2.49 -4.05
N GLU A 194 -10.19 -1.98 -3.29
CA GLU A 194 -10.19 -2.09 -1.83
C GLU A 194 -9.87 -0.76 -1.14
N LEU A 195 -10.59 -0.48 -0.06
CA LEU A 195 -10.18 0.41 1.02
C LEU A 195 -9.89 -0.45 2.25
N ASN A 196 -8.60 -0.54 2.56
CA ASN A 196 -8.06 -1.29 3.68
C ASN A 196 -7.77 -0.36 4.85
N VAL A 197 -7.87 -0.87 6.08
CA VAL A 197 -7.47 -0.17 7.30
C VAL A 197 -6.36 -0.96 7.98
N VAL A 198 -5.24 -0.31 8.23
CA VAL A 198 -4.10 -0.87 8.97
C VAL A 198 -4.08 -0.26 10.35
N ASP A 199 -4.61 -0.99 11.32
CA ASP A 199 -4.76 -0.61 12.73
C ASP A 199 -3.90 -1.47 13.68
N ALA A 200 -3.19 -2.46 13.15
CA ALA A 200 -2.36 -3.39 13.92
C ALA A 200 -1.10 -3.83 13.16
N PRO A 201 -0.05 -4.29 13.88
CA PRO A 201 1.12 -4.89 13.26
C PRO A 201 0.80 -6.23 12.59
N GLY A 202 1.41 -6.48 11.44
CA GLY A 202 1.46 -7.83 10.83
C GLY A 202 0.22 -8.24 10.06
N LEU A 203 -0.70 -7.30 9.80
CA LEU A 203 -1.90 -7.55 9.01
C LEU A 203 -1.56 -8.08 7.61
N ASN A 204 -2.40 -8.98 7.12
CA ASN A 204 -2.26 -9.63 5.81
C ASN A 204 -3.57 -9.54 5.03
N PHE A 205 -3.62 -8.69 4.01
CA PHE A 205 -4.81 -8.49 3.17
C PHE A 205 -4.98 -9.56 2.08
N GLY A 206 -4.13 -10.59 2.10
CA GLY A 206 -4.40 -11.84 1.39
C GLY A 206 -4.07 -11.86 -0.10
N TRP A 207 -3.75 -10.74 -0.75
CA TRP A 207 -3.30 -10.75 -2.15
C TRP A 207 -2.07 -11.66 -2.33
N PRO A 208 -2.03 -12.54 -3.35
CA PRO A 208 -2.97 -12.64 -4.48
C PRO A 208 -4.07 -13.69 -4.33
N LYS A 209 -4.12 -14.38 -3.18
CA LYS A 209 -5.08 -15.46 -2.89
C LYS A 209 -6.49 -14.92 -2.64
N TYR A 210 -6.56 -13.69 -2.14
CA TYR A 210 -7.78 -12.93 -1.96
C TYR A 210 -7.67 -11.60 -2.72
N GLU A 211 -8.80 -11.13 -3.21
CA GLU A 211 -8.96 -9.81 -3.83
C GLU A 211 -10.27 -9.24 -3.30
N GLY A 212 -10.18 -8.16 -2.51
CA GLY A 212 -11.25 -7.75 -1.62
C GLY A 212 -11.57 -8.84 -0.60
N MET A 213 -12.83 -8.91 -0.19
CA MET A 213 -13.30 -9.87 0.81
C MET A 213 -13.52 -11.30 0.26
N THR A 214 -12.92 -11.65 -0.89
CA THR A 214 -13.23 -12.88 -1.65
C THR A 214 -11.98 -13.57 -2.18
N ASN A 215 -12.06 -14.90 -2.32
CA ASN A 215 -10.99 -15.68 -2.94
C ASN A 215 -10.82 -15.29 -4.42
N GLN A 216 -9.56 -15.19 -4.87
CA GLN A 216 -9.22 -14.96 -6.26
C GLN A 216 -8.81 -16.28 -6.94
N PRO A 217 -9.73 -16.95 -7.68
CA PRO A 217 -9.50 -18.28 -8.23
C PRO A 217 -8.34 -18.38 -9.23
N GLY A 218 -7.91 -17.27 -9.83
CA GLY A 218 -6.75 -17.25 -10.72
C GLY A 218 -5.45 -17.70 -10.02
N TYR A 219 -5.31 -17.40 -8.72
CA TYR A 219 -4.13 -17.73 -7.93
C TYR A 219 -4.39 -18.95 -7.05
N ASN A 220 -4.12 -20.14 -7.58
CA ASN A 220 -4.46 -21.42 -6.95
C ASN A 220 -3.33 -22.13 -6.19
N ASN A 221 -2.12 -21.58 -6.13
CA ASN A 221 -1.00 -22.23 -5.43
C ASN A 221 -1.20 -22.14 -3.91
N SER A 222 -1.40 -23.29 -3.25
CA SER A 222 -1.64 -23.38 -1.81
C SER A 222 -0.41 -23.15 -0.95
N THR A 223 0.81 -23.24 -1.51
CA THR A 223 2.05 -22.91 -0.79
C THR A 223 2.06 -21.47 -0.27
N TYR A 224 1.34 -20.57 -0.95
CA TYR A 224 1.25 -19.16 -0.62
C TYR A 224 -0.12 -18.75 -0.06
N GLU A 225 -0.94 -19.71 0.35
CA GLU A 225 -2.18 -19.43 1.06
C GLU A 225 -1.84 -18.80 2.42
N PRO A 226 -2.31 -17.57 2.71
CA PRO A 226 -2.06 -16.96 4.00
C PRO A 226 -2.85 -17.67 5.10
N SER A 227 -2.28 -17.78 6.30
CA SER A 227 -2.97 -18.34 7.47
C SER A 227 -4.13 -17.46 7.96
N THR A 228 -4.11 -16.18 7.60
CA THR A 228 -5.11 -15.17 7.95
C THR A 228 -5.36 -14.27 6.75
N HIS A 229 -6.60 -13.82 6.59
CA HIS A 229 -6.98 -12.83 5.60
C HIS A 229 -7.73 -11.71 6.34
N GLU A 230 -7.07 -10.56 6.45
CA GLU A 230 -7.70 -9.34 6.94
C GLU A 230 -8.63 -8.81 5.86
N LEU A 231 -9.90 -8.64 6.19
CA LEU A 231 -10.88 -8.18 5.22
C LEU A 231 -10.70 -6.68 4.98
N ALA A 232 -10.76 -6.27 3.71
CA ALA A 232 -10.96 -4.88 3.36
C ALA A 232 -12.17 -4.32 4.14
N LYS A 233 -12.09 -3.06 4.60
CA LYS A 233 -13.23 -2.42 5.25
C LYS A 233 -14.32 -2.12 4.22
N ILE A 234 -13.92 -1.74 3.00
CA ILE A 234 -14.82 -1.53 1.87
C ILE A 234 -14.19 -2.15 0.62
N ASP A 235 -14.97 -2.88 -0.18
CA ASP A 235 -14.55 -3.31 -1.51
C ASP A 235 -15.62 -3.03 -2.58
N TRP A 236 -15.19 -2.83 -3.83
CA TRP A 236 -16.10 -2.53 -4.93
C TRP A 236 -15.55 -2.91 -6.30
N ARG A 237 -16.42 -2.93 -7.32
CA ARG A 237 -16.05 -3.07 -8.74
C ARG A 237 -17.20 -2.55 -9.61
N GLY A 238 -17.57 -3.23 -10.69
CA GLY A 238 -18.69 -2.87 -11.58
C GLY A 238 -20.10 -3.21 -11.06
N GLY A 239 -20.30 -3.35 -9.75
CA GLY A 239 -21.55 -3.81 -9.13
C GLY A 239 -21.83 -3.13 -7.79
N VAL A 240 -22.53 -3.84 -6.90
CA VAL A 240 -22.80 -3.35 -5.54
C VAL A 240 -21.54 -3.47 -4.69
N GLY A 241 -21.10 -2.35 -4.12
CA GLY A 241 -19.99 -2.31 -3.17
C GLY A 241 -20.35 -3.00 -1.86
N ARG A 242 -19.33 -3.42 -1.11
CA ARG A 242 -19.49 -4.14 0.16
C ARG A 242 -18.71 -3.45 1.26
N GLY A 243 -19.22 -3.55 2.48
CA GLY A 243 -18.48 -3.20 3.70
C GLY A 243 -18.36 -4.39 4.65
N SER A 244 -17.25 -4.46 5.38
CA SER A 244 -17.01 -5.43 6.45
C SER A 244 -17.15 -4.73 7.80
N ILE A 245 -18.09 -5.20 8.62
CA ILE A 245 -18.30 -4.73 10.00
C ILE A 245 -18.08 -5.93 10.90
N ASP A 246 -17.04 -5.87 11.74
CA ASP A 246 -16.65 -6.94 12.66
C ASP A 246 -16.55 -8.33 11.99
N GLY A 247 -16.05 -8.35 10.74
CA GLY A 247 -15.88 -9.57 9.94
C GLY A 247 -17.14 -10.04 9.20
N VAL A 248 -18.27 -9.35 9.35
CA VAL A 248 -19.52 -9.65 8.62
C VAL A 248 -19.65 -8.73 7.41
N ILE A 249 -19.91 -9.32 6.25
CA ILE A 249 -19.99 -8.60 4.97
C ILE A 249 -21.43 -8.16 4.70
N TYR A 250 -21.59 -6.87 4.43
CA TYR A 250 -22.85 -6.25 4.03
C TYR A 250 -22.74 -5.57 2.67
N ASN A 251 -23.84 -5.57 1.91
CA ASN A 251 -23.93 -4.74 0.71
C ASN A 251 -24.13 -3.28 1.11
N ILE A 252 -23.41 -2.37 0.46
CA ILE A 252 -23.64 -0.94 0.59
C ILE A 252 -25.01 -0.60 -0.01
N GLY A 253 -25.80 0.21 0.70
CA GLY A 253 -27.20 0.49 0.38
C GLY A 253 -28.21 -0.49 1.01
N SER A 254 -27.73 -1.49 1.75
CA SER A 254 -28.61 -2.33 2.59
C SER A 254 -29.08 -1.58 3.84
N SER A 255 -30.01 -2.16 4.61
CA SER A 255 -30.43 -1.57 5.89
C SER A 255 -29.34 -1.62 6.96
N GLN A 256 -28.39 -2.55 6.87
CA GLN A 256 -27.26 -2.67 7.78
C GLN A 256 -26.11 -1.71 7.43
N LEU A 257 -25.98 -1.34 6.15
CA LEU A 257 -24.96 -0.42 5.67
C LEU A 257 -25.55 0.56 4.62
N PRO A 258 -26.42 1.49 5.03
CA PRO A 258 -26.98 2.51 4.15
C PRO A 258 -25.89 3.48 3.68
N GLY A 259 -25.96 3.83 2.40
CA GLY A 259 -25.04 4.75 1.73
C GLY A 259 -25.20 4.69 0.22
N ASP A 260 -24.57 5.64 -0.49
CA ASP A 260 -24.50 5.60 -1.95
C ASP A 260 -23.69 4.38 -2.42
N ASN A 261 -24.12 3.73 -3.50
CA ASN A 261 -23.35 2.61 -4.04
C ASN A 261 -21.96 3.07 -4.51
N VAL A 262 -20.95 2.26 -4.18
CA VAL A 262 -19.55 2.48 -4.58
C VAL A 262 -19.23 1.54 -5.73
N SER A 263 -18.67 2.08 -6.82
CA SER A 263 -18.30 1.31 -8.00
C SER A 263 -17.15 1.97 -8.76
N GLY A 264 -16.26 1.19 -9.35
CA GLY A 264 -15.02 1.71 -9.95
C GLY A 264 -14.03 0.60 -10.25
N ASN A 265 -12.80 0.97 -10.60
CA ASN A 265 -11.74 0.02 -10.99
C ASN A 265 -10.32 0.54 -10.72
N CYS A 266 -10.19 1.56 -9.88
CA CYS A 266 -8.89 2.14 -9.54
C CYS A 266 -8.95 2.90 -8.20
N SER A 267 -8.88 2.17 -7.08
CA SER A 267 -8.79 2.70 -5.72
C SER A 267 -7.51 3.51 -5.50
N MET A 268 -7.62 4.84 -5.46
CA MET A 268 -6.46 5.73 -5.39
C MET A 268 -6.06 6.10 -3.97
N GLY A 269 -6.82 5.70 -2.94
CA GLY A 269 -6.65 6.25 -1.60
C GLY A 269 -7.18 7.67 -1.49
N GLY A 270 -6.80 8.38 -0.43
CA GLY A 270 -7.42 9.67 -0.14
C GLY A 270 -6.89 10.37 1.11
N THR A 271 -7.70 11.19 1.76
CA THR A 271 -7.28 12.03 2.90
C THR A 271 -8.39 12.20 3.94
N TRP A 272 -8.00 12.42 5.19
CA TRP A 272 -8.92 12.79 6.25
C TRP A 272 -9.23 14.27 6.20
N TYR A 273 -10.49 14.61 6.40
CA TYR A 273 -10.93 15.98 6.55
C TYR A 273 -11.43 16.22 7.97
N ASP A 274 -10.68 17.01 8.73
CA ASP A 274 -10.93 17.40 10.13
C ASP A 274 -11.37 18.87 10.27
N GLY A 275 -11.55 19.56 9.14
CA GLY A 275 -11.99 20.95 9.10
C GLY A 275 -13.51 21.15 9.26
N THR A 276 -13.93 22.41 9.24
CA THR A 276 -15.35 22.81 9.40
C THR A 276 -15.90 23.63 8.22
N ASP A 277 -15.11 23.83 7.17
CA ASP A 277 -15.49 24.55 5.94
C ASP A 277 -16.57 23.84 5.10
N PHE A 278 -16.59 22.50 5.09
CA PHE A 278 -17.64 21.71 4.45
C PHE A 278 -18.87 21.48 5.34
N PRO A 279 -20.06 21.21 4.74
CA PRO A 279 -21.25 20.78 5.46
C PRO A 279 -21.00 19.63 6.45
N VAL A 280 -21.83 19.55 7.49
CA VAL A 280 -21.62 18.63 8.63
C VAL A 280 -21.51 17.16 8.22
N GLU A 281 -22.19 16.76 7.15
CA GLU A 281 -22.14 15.41 6.57
C GLU A 281 -20.76 15.01 6.02
N TYR A 282 -19.87 15.97 5.78
CA TYR A 282 -18.51 15.77 5.27
C TYR A 282 -17.43 15.95 6.35
N GLN A 283 -17.78 16.47 7.52
CA GLN A 283 -16.83 16.75 8.60
C GLN A 283 -16.37 15.45 9.28
N ASN A 284 -15.11 15.42 9.71
CA ASN A 284 -14.49 14.27 10.37
C ASN A 284 -14.68 12.94 9.60
N SER A 285 -14.48 13.01 8.29
CA SER A 285 -14.67 11.87 7.39
C SER A 285 -13.47 11.67 6.49
N TYR A 286 -13.32 10.45 5.97
CA TYR A 286 -12.24 10.09 5.07
C TYR A 286 -12.70 10.25 3.62
N PHE A 287 -12.10 11.18 2.90
CA PHE A 287 -12.33 11.35 1.48
C PHE A 287 -11.48 10.37 0.71
N HIS A 288 -12.09 9.62 -0.19
CA HIS A 288 -11.43 8.64 -1.05
C HIS A 288 -11.82 8.88 -2.51
N ALA A 289 -10.96 8.47 -3.43
CA ALA A 289 -11.22 8.59 -4.85
C ALA A 289 -11.02 7.27 -5.58
N ASP A 290 -11.88 7.02 -6.57
CA ASP A 290 -11.64 5.98 -7.58
C ASP A 290 -11.50 6.65 -8.95
N TYR A 291 -10.32 6.48 -9.55
CA TYR A 291 -9.98 7.16 -10.80
C TYR A 291 -10.91 6.75 -11.96
N GLY A 292 -11.12 5.44 -12.17
CA GLY A 292 -11.92 5.00 -13.31
C GLY A 292 -13.43 4.98 -13.04
N GLY A 293 -13.85 4.95 -11.78
CA GLY A 293 -15.22 5.21 -11.34
C GLY A 293 -15.62 6.68 -11.44
N ASP A 294 -14.65 7.58 -11.58
CA ASP A 294 -14.85 9.03 -11.73
C ASP A 294 -15.63 9.65 -10.57
N TRP A 295 -15.13 9.43 -9.36
CA TRP A 295 -15.71 10.01 -8.15
C TRP A 295 -14.70 10.29 -7.06
N ILE A 296 -15.07 11.25 -6.22
CA ILE A 296 -14.57 11.44 -4.86
C ILE A 296 -15.78 11.29 -3.94
N MET A 297 -15.66 10.45 -2.92
CA MET A 297 -16.67 10.18 -1.91
C MET A 297 -16.06 10.36 -0.52
N ASN A 298 -16.86 10.79 0.44
CA ASN A 298 -16.47 10.67 1.84
C ASN A 298 -16.96 9.33 2.41
N PHE A 299 -16.19 8.75 3.31
CA PHE A 299 -16.53 7.55 4.06
C PHE A 299 -16.46 7.86 5.56
N THR A 300 -17.48 7.44 6.29
CA THR A 300 -17.53 7.53 7.76
C THR A 300 -17.26 6.19 8.41
N PHE A 301 -16.58 6.24 9.55
CA PHE A 301 -16.18 5.08 10.31
C PHE A 301 -16.50 5.27 11.79
N ASP A 302 -16.77 4.17 12.50
CA ASP A 302 -16.97 4.19 13.94
C ASP A 302 -15.63 4.19 14.70
N ALA A 303 -15.69 4.03 16.03
CA ALA A 303 -14.50 4.01 16.88
C ALA A 303 -13.60 2.77 16.66
N ASN A 304 -14.10 1.71 16.03
CA ASN A 304 -13.37 0.49 15.67
C ASN A 304 -12.99 0.48 14.18
N ASP A 305 -13.07 1.63 13.51
CA ASP A 305 -12.80 1.81 12.10
C ASP A 305 -13.66 0.92 11.19
N ASN A 306 -14.85 0.51 11.67
CA ASN A 306 -15.84 -0.14 10.84
C ASN A 306 -16.61 0.91 10.03
N PRO A 307 -16.99 0.60 8.77
CA PRO A 307 -17.90 1.44 7.98
C PRO A 307 -19.16 1.80 8.77
N PHE A 308 -19.43 3.09 8.97
CA PHE A 308 -20.49 3.58 9.87
C PHE A 308 -21.54 4.40 9.13
N MET A 309 -22.77 4.45 9.65
CA MET A 309 -23.94 5.02 8.97
C MET A 309 -24.11 6.53 9.16
N PRO A 310 -24.59 7.27 8.13
CA PRO A 310 -24.65 6.88 6.72
C PRO A 310 -23.25 6.76 6.12
N LEU A 311 -22.96 5.67 5.40
CA LEU A 311 -21.59 5.31 5.01
C LEU A 311 -20.87 6.40 4.21
N CYS A 312 -21.52 6.89 3.16
CA CYS A 312 -20.87 7.76 2.20
C CYS A 312 -21.86 8.61 1.43
N TYR A 313 -21.35 9.76 0.98
CA TYR A 313 -22.00 10.62 0.01
C TYR A 313 -21.05 10.91 -1.15
N LYS A 314 -21.59 10.99 -2.35
CA LYS A 314 -20.83 11.54 -3.48
C LYS A 314 -20.51 13.02 -3.23
N PHE A 315 -19.22 13.36 -3.29
CA PHE A 315 -18.75 14.72 -3.11
C PHE A 315 -18.47 15.40 -4.46
N ALA A 316 -17.67 14.75 -5.30
CA ALA A 316 -17.25 15.32 -6.59
C ALA A 316 -16.98 14.24 -7.65
N ARG A 317 -16.66 14.68 -8.86
CA ARG A 317 -16.10 13.89 -9.97
C ARG A 317 -14.84 14.57 -10.46
N PHE A 318 -13.98 13.86 -11.19
CA PHE A 318 -12.83 14.49 -11.80
C PHE A 318 -13.27 15.42 -12.92
N TRP A 319 -12.55 16.54 -13.09
CA TRP A 319 -12.76 17.41 -14.24
C TRP A 319 -12.30 16.67 -15.49
N LYS A 320 -13.24 16.30 -16.36
CA LYS A 320 -12.96 15.80 -17.71
C LYS A 320 -13.12 16.98 -18.66
N GLY A 321 -11.98 17.52 -19.10
CA GLY A 321 -11.93 18.57 -20.12
C GLY A 321 -12.44 18.08 -21.47
#